data_AF-A0A9Q1GNZ9-F1
#
_entry.id   AF-A0A9Q1GNZ9-F1
#
_cell.length_a   1.000
_cell.length_b   1.000
_cell.length_c   1.000
_cell.angle_alpha   90.00
_cell.angle_beta   90.00
_cell.angle_gamma   90.00
#
_symmetry.space_group_name_H-M   'P 1'
#
loop_
_entity.id
_entity.type
_entity.pdbx_description
1 polymer ?
#
loop_
_entity_poly.entity_id
_entity_poly.type
_entity_poly.pdbx_seq_one_letter_code
_entity_poly.pdbx_strand_id
1 'polypeptide(L)'
;MVINTVLSVMAYDYPSEKLSVYLSDDGGSILTFYALYEASLFSKSWLPYCRKYDIEPRSPAAYFASPPKPNDDAHSADLSSIKKLYEKMQQRIETSTKFNRIPEEVSAQHKGFSQWGKSYNSKNDHDTILQVSFLIVCLLGKQKTVESQNIFKKKQMFKFSQGHI
;
A
#
# COMPACT_ATOMS: atom_id res chain seq x y z
N MET A 1 -3.94 -5.93 -10.24
CA MET A 1 -2.75 -5.62 -9.41
C MET A 1 -2.96 -6.16 -8.01
N VAL A 2 -1.93 -6.74 -7.37
CA VAL A 2 -2.02 -7.30 -5.99
C VAL A 2 -2.50 -6.25 -4.97
N ILE A 3 -2.13 -4.99 -5.18
CA ILE A 3 -2.54 -3.86 -4.33
C ILE A 3 -4.05 -3.68 -4.18
N ASN A 4 -4.88 -4.08 -5.17
CA ASN A 4 -6.33 -3.96 -5.07
C ASN A 4 -6.90 -4.88 -4.00
N THR A 5 -6.34 -6.08 -3.87
CA THR A 5 -6.69 -7.03 -2.81
C THR A 5 -6.25 -6.49 -1.45
N VAL A 6 -5.03 -5.95 -1.34
CA VAL A 6 -4.55 -5.32 -0.10
C VAL A 6 -5.48 -4.18 0.31
N LEU A 7 -5.80 -3.26 -0.61
CA LEU A 7 -6.71 -2.15 -0.35
C LEU A 7 -8.13 -2.61 0.02
N SER A 8 -8.63 -3.68 -0.61
CA SER A 8 -9.93 -4.26 -0.30
C SER A 8 -9.98 -4.81 1.12
N VAL A 9 -8.96 -5.56 1.55
CA VAL A 9 -8.89 -6.07 2.93
C VAL A 9 -8.70 -4.91 3.91
N MET A 10 -7.86 -3.94 3.57
CA MET A 10 -7.65 -2.74 4.37
C MET A 10 -8.89 -1.86 4.50
N ALA A 11 -9.87 -1.95 3.59
CA ALA A 11 -11.15 -1.23 3.65
C ALA A 11 -12.25 -2.01 4.37
N TYR A 12 -11.96 -3.22 4.86
CA TYR A 12 -12.92 -4.01 5.60
C TYR A 12 -13.36 -3.29 6.88
N ASP A 13 -14.65 -3.37 7.17
CA ASP A 13 -15.24 -2.77 8.38
C ASP A 13 -14.92 -3.65 9.59
N TYR A 14 -13.70 -3.48 10.10
CA TYR A 14 -13.21 -4.15 11.28
C TYR A 14 -12.52 -3.13 12.17
N PRO A 15 -12.55 -3.31 13.51
CA PRO A 15 -11.89 -2.39 14.41
C PRO A 15 -10.43 -2.19 14.02
N SER A 16 -10.05 -0.92 13.83
CA SER A 16 -8.79 -0.55 13.19
C SER A 16 -7.55 -1.09 13.90
N GLU A 17 -7.64 -1.19 15.23
CA GLU A 17 -6.62 -1.71 16.13
C GLU A 17 -6.48 -3.24 16.09
N LYS A 18 -7.44 -3.94 15.47
CA LYS A 18 -7.47 -5.41 15.37
C LYS A 18 -7.16 -5.91 13.96
N LEU A 19 -7.26 -5.06 12.94
CA LEU A 19 -6.92 -5.45 11.57
C LEU A 19 -5.43 -5.27 11.31
N SER A 20 -4.74 -6.36 10.99
CA SER A 20 -3.38 -6.33 10.46
C SER A 20 -3.29 -7.19 9.20
N VAL A 21 -2.83 -6.61 8.09
CA VAL A 21 -2.65 -7.31 6.82
C VAL A 21 -1.18 -7.61 6.63
N TYR A 22 -0.88 -8.87 6.33
CA TYR A 22 0.48 -9.34 6.05
C TYR A 22 0.59 -9.74 4.59
N LEU A 23 1.56 -9.18 3.87
CA LEU A 23 1.87 -9.60 2.50
C LEU A 23 3.27 -10.22 2.47
N SER A 24 3.34 -11.47 2.00
CA SER A 24 4.59 -12.17 1.73
C SER A 24 4.90 -12.11 0.24
N ASP A 25 6.02 -11.53 -0.16
CA ASP A 25 6.54 -11.57 -1.54
C ASP A 25 7.79 -12.46 -1.59
N ASP A 26 7.65 -13.61 -2.24
CA ASP A 26 8.75 -14.57 -2.45
C ASP A 26 9.66 -14.13 -3.61
N GLY A 27 9.18 -13.23 -4.49
CA GLY A 27 9.95 -12.69 -5.61
C GLY A 27 10.89 -11.56 -5.20
N GLY A 28 10.69 -10.99 -4.01
CA GLY A 28 11.48 -9.92 -3.43
C GLY A 28 11.73 -8.78 -4.41
N SER A 29 10.67 -8.25 -5.04
CA SER A 29 10.80 -7.23 -6.08
C SER A 29 10.63 -5.82 -5.50
N ILE A 30 11.57 -4.93 -5.83
CA ILE A 30 11.50 -3.52 -5.43
C ILE A 30 10.27 -2.83 -6.02
N LEU A 31 9.78 -3.31 -7.17
CA LEU A 31 8.56 -2.82 -7.80
C LEU A 31 7.31 -3.25 -7.01
N THR A 32 7.31 -4.43 -6.38
CA THR A 32 6.25 -4.84 -5.45
C THR A 32 6.23 -3.89 -4.26
N PHE A 33 7.41 -3.59 -3.69
CA PHE A 33 7.51 -2.63 -2.59
C PHE A 33 7.04 -1.23 -3.00
N TYR A 34 7.41 -0.76 -4.18
CA TYR A 34 6.92 0.52 -4.72
C TYR A 34 5.41 0.54 -4.92
N ALA A 35 4.82 -0.54 -5.45
CA ALA A 35 3.38 -0.64 -5.59
C ALA A 35 2.65 -0.57 -4.24
N LEU A 36 3.20 -1.20 -3.20
CA LEU A 36 2.66 -1.11 -1.85
C LEU A 36 2.82 0.29 -1.25
N TYR A 37 3.92 0.98 -1.54
CA TYR A 37 4.11 2.37 -1.15
C TYR A 37 3.09 3.29 -1.82
N GLU A 38 2.86 3.19 -3.12
CA GLU A 38 1.83 3.98 -3.80
C GLU A 38 0.42 3.66 -3.27
N ALA A 39 0.11 2.38 -3.07
CA ALA A 39 -1.15 1.94 -2.44
C ALA A 39 -1.32 2.50 -1.03
N SER A 40 -0.23 2.62 -0.26
CA SER A 40 -0.26 3.22 1.06
C SER A 40 -0.75 4.67 1.06
N LEU A 41 -0.28 5.45 0.09
CA LEU A 41 -0.64 6.86 -0.04
C LEU A 41 -2.10 6.99 -0.45
N PHE A 42 -2.54 6.18 -1.40
CA PHE A 42 -3.94 6.14 -1.84
C PHE A 42 -4.89 5.68 -0.73
N SER A 43 -4.48 4.72 0.11
CA SER A 43 -5.31 4.20 1.20
C SER A 43 -5.80 5.29 2.16
N LYS A 44 -5.01 6.34 2.37
CA LYS A 44 -5.38 7.48 3.23
C LYS A 44 -6.66 8.19 2.77
N SER A 45 -6.96 8.14 1.48
CA SER A 45 -8.19 8.71 0.91
C SER A 45 -9.24 7.63 0.64
N TRP A 46 -8.82 6.43 0.22
CA TRP A 46 -9.72 5.32 -0.08
C TRP A 46 -10.46 4.79 1.15
N LEU A 47 -9.77 4.54 2.27
CA LEU A 47 -10.39 3.93 3.44
C LEU A 47 -11.48 4.82 4.07
N PRO A 48 -11.26 6.14 4.27
CA PRO A 48 -12.33 7.02 4.73
C PRO A 48 -13.48 7.12 3.74
N TYR A 49 -13.20 7.15 2.43
CA TYR A 49 -14.22 7.16 1.38
C TYR A 49 -15.11 5.90 1.44
N CYS A 50 -14.51 4.72 1.56
CA CYS A 50 -15.24 3.45 1.71
C CYS A 50 -16.18 3.46 2.92
N ARG A 51 -15.71 3.95 4.06
CA ARG A 51 -16.52 4.02 5.29
C ARG A 51 -17.62 5.07 5.20
N LYS A 52 -17.33 6.24 4.63
CA LYS A 52 -18.29 7.36 4.52
C LYS A 52 -19.49 7.01 3.65
N TYR A 53 -19.27 6.24 2.58
CA TYR A 53 -20.29 5.93 1.58
C TYR A 53 -20.71 4.46 1.53
N ASP A 54 -20.28 3.66 2.51
CA ASP A 54 -20.51 2.22 2.61
C ASP A 54 -20.28 1.48 1.27
N ILE A 55 -19.07 1.67 0.74
CA ILE A 55 -18.74 1.23 -0.62
C ILE A 55 -18.63 -0.30 -0.71
N GLU A 56 -19.39 -0.87 -1.66
CA GLU A 56 -19.25 -2.25 -2.10
C GLU A 56 -19.22 -2.34 -3.63
N PRO A 57 -18.29 -3.11 -4.23
CA PRO A 57 -17.21 -3.87 -3.58
C PRO A 57 -16.06 -2.97 -3.09
N ARG A 58 -15.43 -3.34 -1.97
CA ARG A 58 -14.28 -2.61 -1.37
C ARG A 58 -12.98 -2.62 -2.19
N SER A 59 -12.89 -3.44 -3.23
CA SER A 59 -11.77 -3.44 -4.17
C SER A 59 -11.90 -2.25 -5.13
N PRO A 60 -10.93 -1.31 -5.17
CA PRO A 60 -11.03 -0.14 -6.04
C PRO A 60 -11.23 -0.49 -7.52
N ALA A 61 -10.50 -1.50 -8.01
CA ALA A 61 -10.63 -1.95 -9.39
C ALA A 61 -12.03 -2.49 -9.72
N ALA A 62 -12.63 -3.23 -8.79
CA ALA A 62 -13.98 -3.76 -8.98
C ALA A 62 -15.03 -2.64 -8.89
N TYR A 63 -14.86 -1.71 -7.94
CA TYR A 63 -15.73 -0.55 -7.77
C TYR A 63 -15.73 0.36 -9.00
N PHE A 64 -14.55 0.73 -9.51
CA PHE A 64 -14.46 1.63 -10.65
C PHE A 64 -14.76 0.98 -12.01
N ALA A 65 -14.85 -0.36 -12.08
CA ALA A 65 -15.32 -1.05 -13.28
C ALA A 65 -16.82 -0.83 -13.51
N SER A 66 -17.60 -0.62 -12.45
CA SER A 66 -19.02 -0.30 -12.53
C SER A 66 -19.42 0.63 -11.38
N PRO A 67 -19.08 1.94 -11.47
CA PRO A 67 -19.31 2.86 -10.38
C PRO A 67 -20.82 3.11 -10.21
N PRO A 68 -21.36 3.03 -8.98
CA PRO A 68 -22.75 3.36 -8.72
C PRO A 68 -23.00 4.85 -8.93
N LYS A 69 -24.27 5.23 -9.10
CA LYS A 69 -24.64 6.64 -9.15
C LYS A 69 -24.40 7.27 -7.78
N PRO A 70 -23.74 8.43 -7.71
CA PRO A 70 -23.59 9.14 -6.45
C PRO A 70 -24.96 9.58 -5.90
N ASN A 71 -25.08 9.60 -4.58
CA ASN A 71 -26.33 9.92 -3.89
C ASN A 71 -26.64 11.43 -3.89
N ASP A 72 -25.59 12.25 -3.89
CA ASP A 72 -25.65 13.70 -3.88
C ASP A 72 -24.42 14.32 -4.56
N ASP A 73 -24.41 15.65 -4.69
CA ASP A 73 -23.31 16.39 -5.33
C ASP A 73 -21.98 16.24 -4.56
N ALA A 74 -22.03 16.08 -3.23
CA ALA A 74 -20.85 15.87 -2.42
C ALA A 74 -20.20 14.51 -2.71
N HIS A 75 -21.00 13.44 -2.79
CA HIS A 75 -20.55 12.12 -3.20
C HIS A 75 -20.03 12.14 -4.63
N SER A 76 -20.67 12.87 -5.54
CA SER A 76 -20.19 13.02 -6.92
C SER A 76 -18.78 13.64 -6.97
N ALA A 77 -18.55 14.72 -6.19
CA ALA A 77 -17.25 15.36 -6.09
C ALA A 77 -16.18 14.44 -5.47
N ASP A 78 -16.51 13.76 -4.37
CA ASP A 78 -15.61 12.81 -3.71
C ASP A 78 -15.27 11.63 -4.62
N LEU A 79 -16.25 11.06 -5.33
CA LEU A 79 -16.07 9.98 -6.29
C LEU A 79 -15.10 10.37 -7.41
N SER A 80 -15.26 11.56 -7.98
CA SER A 80 -14.37 12.09 -9.01
C SER A 80 -12.94 12.27 -8.50
N SER A 81 -12.78 12.82 -7.29
CA SER A 81 -11.49 13.02 -6.64
C SER A 81 -10.77 11.68 -6.38
N ILE A 82 -11.47 10.72 -5.79
CA ILE A 82 -10.91 9.40 -5.45
C ILE A 82 -10.57 8.63 -6.72
N LYS A 83 -11.42 8.65 -7.75
CA LYS A 83 -11.14 8.01 -9.04
C LYS A 83 -9.85 8.54 -9.66
N LYS A 84 -9.67 9.87 -9.66
CA LYS A 84 -8.44 10.51 -10.16
C LYS A 84 -7.19 10.10 -9.35
N LEU A 85 -7.31 9.95 -8.03
CA LEU A 85 -6.21 9.46 -7.20
C LEU A 85 -5.86 8.00 -7.50
N TYR A 86 -6.88 7.16 -7.71
CA TYR A 86 -6.70 5.75 -8.08
C TYR A 86 -5.99 5.60 -9.43
N GLU A 87 -6.44 6.32 -10.46
CA GLU A 87 -5.83 6.32 -11.80
C GLU A 87 -4.36 6.81 -11.76
N LYS A 88 -4.07 7.88 -10.99
CA LYS A 88 -2.70 8.36 -10.80
C LYS A 88 -1.79 7.31 -10.14
N MET A 89 -2.31 6.62 -9.12
CA MET A 89 -1.58 5.54 -8.46
C MET A 89 -1.27 4.41 -9.46
N GLN A 90 -2.26 3.97 -10.24
CA GLN A 90 -2.06 2.94 -11.26
C GLN A 90 -1.00 3.38 -12.29
N GLN A 91 -1.13 4.59 -12.82
CA GLN A 91 -0.20 5.13 -13.81
C GLN A 91 1.24 5.17 -13.29
N ARG A 92 1.44 5.58 -12.03
CA ARG A 92 2.77 5.60 -11.40
C ARG A 92 3.37 4.20 -11.31
N ILE A 93 2.59 3.23 -10.83
CA ILE A 93 3.04 1.83 -10.71
C ILE A 93 3.34 1.21 -12.08
N GLU A 94 2.47 1.42 -13.07
CA GLU A 94 2.63 0.91 -14.43
C GLU A 94 3.87 1.52 -15.11
N THR A 95 4.08 2.82 -14.95
CA THR A 95 5.26 3.52 -15.47
C THR A 95 6.54 2.93 -14.87
N SER A 96 6.61 2.79 -13.55
CA SER A 96 7.78 2.21 -12.89
C SER A 96 8.02 0.75 -13.27
N THR A 97 6.95 -0.02 -13.46
CA THR A 97 7.04 -1.42 -13.90
C THR A 97 7.55 -1.51 -15.33
N LYS A 98 7.04 -0.66 -16.23
CA LYS A 98 7.44 -0.62 -17.64
C LYS A 98 8.91 -0.24 -17.82
N PHE A 99 9.40 0.72 -17.04
CA PHE A 99 10.79 1.18 -17.11
C PHE A 99 11.73 0.44 -16.13
N ASN A 100 11.20 -0.50 -15.34
CA ASN A 100 11.91 -1.18 -14.26
C ASN A 100 12.71 -0.21 -13.35
N ARG A 101 12.15 0.99 -13.10
CA ARG A 101 12.80 2.09 -12.38
C ARG A 101 11.81 2.79 -11.46
N ILE A 102 12.26 3.06 -10.24
CA ILE A 102 11.52 3.86 -9.26
C ILE A 102 11.96 5.32 -9.40
N PRO A 103 11.04 6.30 -9.35
CA PRO A 103 11.39 7.71 -9.37
C PRO A 103 12.35 8.06 -8.22
N GLU A 104 13.39 8.84 -8.53
CA GLU A 104 14.41 9.25 -7.55
C GLU A 104 13.81 10.00 -6.36
N GLU A 105 12.81 10.84 -6.62
CA GLU A 105 12.08 11.58 -5.59
C GLU A 105 11.47 10.63 -4.53
N VAL A 106 10.88 9.52 -4.96
CA VAL A 106 10.30 8.52 -4.05
C VAL A 106 11.38 7.73 -3.31
N SER A 107 12.47 7.40 -4.01
CA SER A 107 13.62 6.71 -3.41
C SER A 107 14.23 7.51 -2.24
N ALA A 108 14.27 8.84 -2.37
CA ALA A 108 14.76 9.75 -1.34
C ALA A 108 13.80 9.89 -0.14
N GLN A 109 12.49 9.75 -0.37
CA GLN A 109 11.45 9.96 0.66
C GLN A 109 11.32 8.79 1.66
N HIS A 110 11.69 7.57 1.28
CA HIS A 110 11.51 6.40 2.13
C HIS A 110 12.80 5.58 2.28
N LYS A 111 13.33 5.52 3.52
CA LYS A 111 14.59 4.83 3.87
C LYS A 111 14.65 3.36 3.42
N GLY A 112 13.50 2.69 3.28
CA GLY A 112 13.42 1.34 2.73
C GLY A 112 13.94 1.22 1.30
N PHE A 113 13.76 2.22 0.43
CA PHE A 113 14.27 2.17 -0.96
C PHE A 113 15.80 2.31 -1.00
N SER A 114 16.39 3.16 -0.15
CA SER A 114 17.84 3.34 -0.09
C SER A 114 18.58 2.16 0.56
N GLN A 115 17.92 1.43 1.47
CA GLN A 115 18.43 0.17 2.03
C GLN A 115 18.38 -0.98 1.03
N TRP A 116 17.37 -0.98 0.14
CA TRP A 116 17.23 -1.99 -0.89
C TRP A 116 18.45 -2.07 -1.82
N GLY A 117 18.99 -0.93 -2.24
CA GLY A 117 20.15 -0.86 -3.12
C GLY A 117 21.48 -1.33 -2.49
N LYS A 118 21.56 -1.45 -1.15
CA LYS A 118 22.77 -1.87 -0.44
C LYS A 118 22.81 -3.35 -0.08
N SER A 119 21.65 -4.00 0.00
CA SER A 119 21.49 -5.38 0.48
C SER A 119 21.25 -6.40 -0.64
N TYR A 120 21.05 -5.95 -1.89
CA TYR A 120 20.58 -6.78 -2.98
C TYR A 120 21.73 -7.15 -3.93
N ASN A 121 22.42 -8.27 -3.64
CA ASN A 121 23.51 -8.76 -4.50
C ASN A 121 23.02 -9.71 -5.61
N SER A 122 21.97 -10.52 -5.38
CA SER A 122 21.23 -11.21 -6.46
C SER A 122 19.87 -11.77 -5.98
N LYS A 123 18.98 -12.17 -6.92
CA LYS A 123 17.72 -12.89 -6.62
C LYS A 123 17.92 -14.16 -5.78
N ASN A 124 19.09 -14.79 -5.89
CA ASN A 124 19.40 -16.04 -5.19
C ASN A 124 20.26 -15.84 -3.94
N ASP A 125 20.75 -14.62 -3.73
CA ASP A 125 21.70 -14.29 -2.67
C ASP A 125 21.40 -12.87 -2.15
N HIS A 126 20.34 -12.81 -1.35
CA HIS A 126 19.93 -11.63 -0.62
C HIS A 126 19.65 -12.06 0.82
N ASP A 127 20.10 -11.23 1.77
CA ASP A 127 19.74 -11.40 3.17
C ASP A 127 18.21 -11.30 3.34
N THR A 128 17.67 -11.94 4.37
CA THR A 128 16.22 -11.87 4.64
C THR A 128 15.84 -10.46 5.05
N ILE A 129 15.20 -9.72 4.14
CA ILE A 129 14.69 -8.37 4.41
C ILE A 129 13.30 -8.51 5.04
N LEU A 130 13.26 -8.64 6.38
CA LEU A 130 12.05 -8.43 7.17
C LEU A 130 11.83 -6.93 7.35
N GLN A 131 11.18 -6.30 6.38
CA GLN A 131 10.80 -4.90 6.49
C GLN A 131 9.39 -4.78 7.07
N VAL A 132 9.31 -4.65 8.41
CA VAL A 132 8.08 -4.22 9.09
C VAL A 132 7.86 -2.74 8.77
N SER A 133 7.30 -2.47 7.59
CA SER A 133 6.84 -1.14 7.22
C SER A 133 5.59 -0.83 8.04
N PHE A 134 5.75 -0.21 9.22
CA PHE A 134 4.66 0.40 9.97
C PHE A 134 4.02 1.48 9.12
N LEU A 135 3.09 1.10 8.27
CA LEU A 135 2.31 2.05 7.52
C LEU A 135 1.11 2.48 8.36
N ILE A 136 1.41 3.35 9.34
CA ILE A 136 0.59 4.23 10.23
C ILE A 136 1.58 4.61 11.33
N VAL A 137 2.11 5.83 11.49
CA VAL A 137 1.69 7.19 11.12
C VAL A 137 2.96 7.97 10.74
N CYS A 138 3.14 8.30 9.46
CA CYS A 138 4.00 9.44 9.09
C CYS A 138 3.22 10.72 9.42
N LEU A 139 3.12 11.05 10.71
CA LEU A 139 2.84 12.38 11.24
C LEU A 139 3.28 12.60 12.69
N LEU A 140 3.78 11.62 13.47
CA LEU A 140 4.20 11.89 14.86
C LEU A 140 5.43 11.11 15.32
N GLY A 141 6.54 11.17 14.58
CA GLY A 141 7.91 11.09 15.14
C GLY A 141 8.28 9.94 16.11
N LYS A 142 7.50 8.87 16.22
CA LYS A 142 7.73 7.78 17.18
C LYS A 142 7.74 6.45 16.44
N GLN A 143 8.96 6.02 16.09
CA GLN A 143 9.23 4.62 15.78
C GLN A 143 9.02 3.82 17.07
N LYS A 144 8.10 2.86 17.07
CA LYS A 144 8.11 1.78 18.06
C LYS A 144 8.70 0.55 17.37
N THR A 145 9.90 0.17 17.81
CA THR A 145 10.59 -1.05 17.44
C THR A 145 9.79 -2.23 18.01
N VAL A 146 9.38 -3.17 17.16
CA VAL A 146 8.90 -4.48 17.61
C VAL A 146 9.97 -5.49 17.20
N GLU A 147 10.52 -6.20 18.17
CA GLU A 147 11.44 -7.31 17.95
C GLU A 147 10.75 -8.38 17.08
N SER A 148 11.38 -8.72 15.95
CA SER A 148 10.97 -9.86 15.14
C SER A 148 11.70 -11.09 15.64
N GLN A 149 10.95 -12.09 16.14
CA GLN A 149 11.52 -13.41 16.39
C GLN A 149 11.76 -14.11 15.04
N ASN A 150 12.99 -14.59 14.89
CA ASN A 150 13.53 -15.33 13.75
C ASN A 150 12.67 -16.53 13.36
N ILE A 151 11.80 -16.40 12.35
CA ILE A 151 11.25 -17.55 11.63
C ILE A 151 11.05 -17.13 10.15
N PHE A 152 11.62 -17.91 9.23
CA PHE A 152 11.59 -17.81 7.76
C PHE A 152 12.72 -17.03 7.07
N LYS A 153 13.79 -17.77 6.77
CA LYS A 153 14.83 -17.41 5.79
C LYS A 153 14.19 -17.30 4.40
N LYS A 154 14.39 -16.17 3.68
CA LYS A 154 14.00 -15.89 2.27
C LYS A 154 12.62 -15.26 1.95
N LYS A 155 11.91 -14.65 2.90
CA LYS A 155 10.61 -13.98 2.61
C LYS A 155 10.60 -12.51 2.97
N GLN A 156 10.07 -11.66 2.09
CA GLN A 156 9.75 -10.28 2.42
C GLN A 156 8.33 -10.19 2.95
N MET A 157 8.16 -9.68 4.17
CA MET A 157 6.87 -9.58 4.83
C MET A 157 6.54 -8.13 5.15
N PHE A 158 5.42 -7.62 4.62
CA PHE A 158 4.91 -6.28 4.90
C PHE A 158 3.72 -6.36 5.84
N LYS A 159 3.68 -5.54 6.90
CA LYS A 159 2.55 -5.44 7.84
C LYS A 159 1.83 -4.10 7.66
N PHE A 160 0.53 -4.12 7.40
CA PHE A 160 -0.33 -2.94 7.35
C PHE A 160 -1.31 -2.98 8.52
N SER A 161 -1.60 -1.85 9.13
CA SER A 161 -2.67 -1.69 10.13
C SER A 161 -3.68 -0.67 9.63
N GLN A 162 -4.86 -0.54 10.23
CA GLN A 162 -5.73 0.62 10.02
C GLN A 162 -5.44 1.64 11.13
N GLY A 163 -5.31 2.92 10.80
CA GLY A 163 -4.98 3.96 11.78
C GLY A 163 -6.25 4.50 12.42
N HIS A 164 -6.14 5.04 13.64
CA HIS A 164 -7.14 5.99 14.12
C HIS A 164 -7.00 7.28 13.29
N ILE A 165 -8.11 7.71 12.69
CA ILE A 165 -8.25 8.99 11.99
C ILE A 165 -8.56 10.05 13.05
#